data_AF-A0AA40VRG2-F1
#
_entry.id   AF-A0AA40VRG2-F1
#
_cell.length_a   1.000
_cell.length_b   1.000
_cell.length_c   1.000
_cell.angle_alpha   90.00
_cell.angle_beta   90.00
_cell.angle_gamma   90.00
#
_symmetry.space_group_name_H-M   'P 1'
#
loop_
_entity.id
_entity.type
_entity.pdbx_description
1 polymer ?
#
loop_
_entity_poly.entity_id
_entity_poly.type
_entity_poly.pdbx_seq_one_letter_code
_entity_poly.pdbx_strand_id
1 'polypeptide(L)'
;MDAFAPNPPEWTNKATHAYDFCCPNCHSSSLEAAKVWLNRRSPVMTEDRRRKWQEFYYCHCDFVWWAWSSDRPPTDISNQRDYNSM
;
A
#
# COMPACT_ATOMS: atom_id res chain seq x y z
N MET A 1 9.68 -9.39 -8.32
CA MET A 1 9.32 -7.98 -8.55
C MET A 1 9.56 -7.24 -7.27
N ASP A 2 10.29 -6.13 -7.33
CA ASP A 2 10.64 -5.37 -6.14
C ASP A 2 9.55 -4.33 -5.87
N ALA A 3 8.82 -4.51 -4.77
CA ALA A 3 7.77 -3.59 -4.35
C ALA A 3 8.30 -2.17 -4.05
N PHE A 4 9.60 -2.06 -3.85
CA PHE A 4 10.30 -0.83 -3.49
C PHE A 4 11.24 -0.35 -4.60
N ALA A 5 11.03 -0.81 -5.84
CA ALA A 5 11.84 -0.37 -6.97
C ALA A 5 11.88 1.18 -7.03
N PRO A 6 13.06 1.80 -7.25
CA PRO A 6 13.18 3.26 -7.23
C PRO A 6 12.48 3.95 -8.41
N ASN A 7 12.21 3.18 -9.48
CA ASN A 7 11.56 3.65 -10.69
C ASN A 7 10.11 3.14 -10.74
N PRO A 8 9.16 3.99 -11.15
CA PRO A 8 7.77 3.59 -11.32
C PRO A 8 7.66 2.56 -12.46
N PRO A 9 7.05 1.39 -12.23
CA PRO A 9 6.75 0.45 -13.29
C PRO A 9 5.76 1.03 -14.32
N GLU A 10 5.84 0.62 -15.58
CA GLU A 10 4.94 1.16 -16.63
C GLU A 10 3.46 0.97 -16.33
N TRP A 11 3.10 -0.10 -15.61
CA TRP A 11 1.72 -0.38 -15.23
C TRP A 11 1.13 0.64 -14.25
N THR A 12 1.95 1.36 -13.48
CA THR A 12 1.45 2.38 -12.54
C THR A 12 0.84 3.59 -13.24
N ASN A 13 1.18 3.83 -14.51
CA ASN A 13 0.57 4.90 -15.31
C ASN A 13 -0.92 4.68 -15.59
N LYS A 14 -1.38 3.42 -15.52
CA LYS A 14 -2.79 3.04 -15.70
C LYS A 14 -3.55 2.97 -14.39
N ALA A 15 -2.91 3.32 -13.27
CA ALA A 15 -3.49 3.16 -11.95
C ALA A 15 -4.60 4.18 -11.69
N THR A 16 -5.77 3.69 -11.26
CA THR A 16 -6.89 4.53 -10.82
C THR A 16 -6.87 4.72 -9.30
N HIS A 17 -7.21 5.90 -8.80
CA HIS A 17 -7.32 6.14 -7.36
C HIS A 17 -8.51 5.37 -6.78
N ALA A 18 -8.25 4.48 -5.82
CA ALA A 18 -9.29 3.78 -5.09
C ALA A 18 -9.66 4.57 -3.82
N TYR A 19 -10.96 4.74 -3.59
CA TYR A 19 -11.45 5.38 -2.36
C TYR A 19 -11.36 4.45 -1.15
N ASP A 20 -11.70 3.18 -1.37
CA ASP A 20 -11.53 2.10 -0.42
C ASP A 20 -10.19 1.38 -0.68
N PHE A 21 -9.62 0.76 0.35
CA PHE A 21 -8.34 0.04 0.25
C PHE A 21 -8.50 -1.35 -0.42
N CYS A 22 -9.24 -1.39 -1.52
CA CYS A 22 -9.56 -2.58 -2.31
C CYS A 22 -9.63 -2.24 -3.81
N CYS A 23 -9.59 -3.29 -4.65
CA CYS A 23 -9.70 -3.12 -6.09
C CYS A 23 -11.09 -2.57 -6.47
N PRO A 24 -11.22 -1.44 -7.18
CA PRO A 24 -12.54 -0.88 -7.52
C PRO A 24 -13.29 -1.70 -8.58
N ASN A 25 -12.64 -2.67 -9.23
CA ASN A 25 -13.27 -3.53 -10.24
C ASN A 25 -13.81 -4.85 -9.64
N CYS A 26 -13.02 -5.54 -8.82
CA CYS A 26 -13.39 -6.85 -8.26
C CYS A 26 -13.52 -6.87 -6.74
N HIS A 27 -13.26 -5.74 -6.08
CA HIS A 27 -13.28 -5.56 -4.62
C HIS A 27 -12.32 -6.48 -3.84
N SER A 28 -11.36 -7.12 -4.52
CA SER A 28 -10.31 -7.90 -3.86
C SER A 28 -9.43 -7.01 -2.98
N SER A 29 -8.94 -7.59 -1.90
CA SER A 29 -8.07 -6.92 -0.96
C SER A 29 -6.70 -6.60 -1.58
N SER A 30 -5.99 -5.62 -1.02
CA SER A 30 -4.62 -5.29 -1.42
C SER A 30 -3.64 -6.48 -1.29
N LEU A 31 -3.95 -7.44 -0.41
CA LEU A 31 -3.15 -8.66 -0.20
C LEU A 31 -3.26 -9.65 -1.37
N GLU A 32 -4.34 -9.59 -2.15
CA GLU A 32 -4.56 -10.45 -3.32
C GLU A 32 -3.99 -9.84 -4.61
N ALA A 33 -3.33 -8.68 -4.52
CA ALA A 33 -2.71 -8.05 -5.67
C ALA A 33 -1.54 -8.89 -6.19
N ALA A 34 -1.48 -9.10 -7.50
CA ALA A 34 -0.40 -9.82 -8.16
C ALA A 34 0.93 -9.05 -8.11
N LYS A 35 0.87 -7.71 -8.11
CA LYS A 35 2.04 -6.85 -8.01
C LYS A 35 1.70 -5.65 -7.15
N VAL A 36 2.70 -5.18 -6.41
CA VAL A 36 2.61 -3.97 -5.59
C VAL A 36 3.84 -3.12 -5.85
N TRP A 37 3.67 -1.80 -5.83
CA TRP A 37 4.76 -0.84 -5.91
C TRP A 37 4.48 0.36 -5.01
N LEU A 38 5.44 0.72 -4.17
CA LEU A 38 5.32 1.83 -3.22
C LEU A 38 6.31 2.94 -3.56
N ASN A 39 5.77 4.16 -3.75
CA ASN A 39 6.61 5.34 -3.93
C ASN A 39 7.16 5.85 -2.58
N ARG A 40 8.35 5.40 -2.21
CA ARG A 40 9.05 5.86 -0.99
C ARG A 40 9.81 7.18 -1.13
N ARG A 41 9.96 7.71 -2.36
CA ARG A 41 10.79 8.89 -2.64
C ARG A 41 10.06 10.21 -2.42
N SER A 42 8.74 10.21 -2.56
CA SER A 42 7.92 11.42 -2.48
C SER A 42 6.82 11.27 -1.42
N PRO A 43 7.17 11.25 -0.12
CA PRO A 43 6.16 11.29 0.93
C PRO A 43 5.40 12.63 0.86
N VAL A 44 4.08 12.57 0.91
CA VAL A 44 3.22 13.74 1.04
C VAL A 44 2.99 14.00 2.52
N MET A 45 3.36 15.20 2.98
CA MET A 45 3.06 15.65 4.34
C MET A 45 1.62 16.15 4.38
N THR A 46 0.79 15.52 5.21
CA THR A 46 -0.56 16.04 5.51
C THR A 46 -0.52 17.05 6.67
N GLU A 47 -1.56 17.87 6.81
CA GLU A 47 -1.69 18.87 7.89
C GLU A 47 -1.43 18.29 9.29
N ASP A 48 -1.80 17.02 9.50
CA ASP A 48 -1.59 16.26 10.74
C ASP A 48 -0.11 15.90 11.04
N ARG A 49 0.86 16.45 10.30
CA ARG A 49 2.29 16.05 10.29
C ARG A 49 2.55 14.57 9.97
N ARG A 50 1.53 13.82 9.56
CA ARG A 50 1.66 12.44 9.10
C ARG A 50 2.18 12.40 7.67
N ARG A 51 3.03 11.41 7.40
CA ARG A 51 3.51 11.11 6.05
C ARG A 51 2.53 10.14 5.41
N LYS A 52 2.13 10.46 4.19
CA LYS A 52 1.38 9.56 3.31
C LYS A 52 2.25 9.17 2.12
N TRP A 53 2.18 7.91 1.77
CA TRP A 53 2.84 7.34 0.60
C TRP A 53 1.79 6.82 -0.37
N GLN A 54 2.08 6.90 -1.66
CA GLN A 54 1.23 6.32 -2.71
C GLN A 54 1.63 4.87 -2.92
N GLU A 55 0.69 3.97 -2.66
CA GLU A 55 0.84 2.53 -2.90
C GLU A 55 0.01 2.14 -4.13
N PHE A 56 0.69 1.52 -5.09
CA PHE A 56 0.11 1.06 -6.35
C PHE A 56 -0.03 -0.46 -6.30
N TYR A 57 -1.16 -0.95 -6.76
CA TYR A 57 -1.55 -2.35 -6.74
C TYR A 57 -2.01 -2.78 -8.13
N TYR A 58 -1.45 -3.89 -8.61
CA TYR A 58 -1.91 -4.60 -9.79
C TYR A 58 -2.74 -5.78 -9.33
N CYS A 59 -4.06 -5.68 -9.48
CA CYS A 59 -4.96 -6.75 -9.10
C CYS A 59 -4.86 -7.95 -10.06
N HIS A 60 -5.25 -9.13 -9.60
CA HIS A 60 -5.35 -10.34 -10.44
C HIS A 60 -6.38 -10.19 -11.57
N CYS A 61 -7.36 -9.29 -11.43
CA CYS A 61 -8.34 -8.98 -12.48
C CYS A 61 -7.81 -8.02 -13.57
N ASP A 62 -6.48 -7.90 -13.71
CA ASP A 62 -5.78 -6.97 -14.59
C ASP A 62 -6.09 -5.47 -14.36
N PHE A 63 -6.75 -5.15 -13.26
CA PHE A 63 -7.05 -3.78 -12.87
C PHE A 63 -5.92 -3.20 -12.03
N VAL A 64 -5.45 -2.00 -12.41
CA VAL A 64 -4.43 -1.27 -11.67
C VAL A 64 -5.08 -0.15 -10.89
N TRP A 65 -4.78 -0.09 -9.60
CA TRP A 65 -5.26 0.97 -8.73
C TRP A 65 -4.19 1.42 -7.76
N TRP A 66 -4.39 2.58 -7.16
CA TRP A 66 -3.51 3.09 -6.11
C TRP A 66 -4.32 3.71 -4.99
N ALA A 67 -3.79 3.65 -3.77
CA ALA A 67 -4.41 4.24 -2.60
C ALA A 67 -3.35 4.92 -1.73
N TRP A 68 -3.82 5.82 -0.87
CA TRP A 68 -2.98 6.49 0.11
C TRP A 68 -2.73 5.56 1.30
N SER A 69 -1.48 5.21 1.49
CA SER A 69 -1.02 4.58 2.72
C SER A 69 -0.51 5.66 3.66
N SER A 70 -1.14 5.75 4.83
CA SER A 70 -0.63 6.61 5.90
C SER A 70 0.25 5.78 6.80
N ASP A 71 1.22 6.42 7.46
CA ASP A 71 1.92 5.79 8.58
C ASP A 71 0.86 5.17 9.51
N ARG A 72 0.90 3.85 9.69
CA ARG A 72 0.03 3.21 10.67
C ARG A 72 0.38 3.89 11.99
N PRO A 73 -0.60 4.33 12.80
CA PRO A 73 -0.28 4.81 14.14
C PRO A 73 0.60 3.75 14.77
N PRO A 74 1.72 4.13 15.43
CA PRO A 74 2.65 3.17 15.99
C PRO A 74 1.83 2.19 16.82
N THR A 75 1.74 0.95 16.34
CA THR A 75 1.10 -0.10 17.12
C THR A 75 1.97 -0.22 18.36
N ASP A 76 1.41 0.00 19.53
CA ASP A 76 2.14 -0.12 20.79
C ASP A 76 2.64 -1.57 20.89
N ILE A 77 3.89 -1.80 20.47
CA ILE A 77 4.51 -3.14 20.42
C ILE A 77 4.80 -3.64 21.84
N SER A 78 4.47 -2.85 22.86
CA SER A 78 4.62 -3.17 24.28
C SER A 78 3.72 -4.31 24.78
N ASN A 79 2.79 -4.81 23.96
CA ASN A 79 1.86 -5.89 24.33
C ASN A 79 1.98 -7.17 23.50
N GLN A 80 3.09 -7.40 22.78
CA GLN A 80 3.45 -8.76 22.39
C GLN A 80 3.86 -9.52 23.66
N ARG A 81 2.87 -10.05 24.39
CA ARG A 81 3.09 -11.11 25.36
C ARG A 81 3.83 -12.22 24.64
N ASP A 82 5.03 -12.52 25.12
CA ASP A 82 5.81 -13.71 24.80
C ASP A 82 4.90 -14.94 24.74
N TYR A 83 4.48 -15.33 23.54
CA TYR A 83 3.91 -16.65 23.29
C TYR A 83 5.09 -17.61 23.05
N ASN A 84 5.98 -17.67 24.04
CA ASN A 84 7.00 -18.70 24.16
C ASN A 84 6.79 -19.31 25.55
N SER A 85 5.87 -20.27 25.62
CA SER A 85 5.80 -21.21 26.73
C SER A 85 5.62 -22.59 26.11
N MET A 86 6.75 -23.30 26.05
CA MET A 86 6.83 -24.76 26.06
C MET A 86 6.15 -25.31 27.32
#